data_AF-A0AAI8AYH6-F1
#
_entry.id   AF-A0AAI8AYH6-F1
#
_cell.length_a   1.000
_cell.length_b   1.000
_cell.length_c   1.000
_cell.angle_alpha   90.00
_cell.angle_beta   90.00
_cell.angle_gamma   90.00
#
_symmetry.space_group_name_H-M   'P 1'
#
loop_
_entity.id
_entity.type
_entity.pdbx_description
1 polymer ?
#
loop_
_entity_poly.entity_id
_entity_poly.type
_entity_poly.pdbx_seq_one_letter_code
_entity_poly.pdbx_strand_id
1 'polypeptide(L)'
;MSSLDKLNLMLGFTVWAEEHGYDLSADANGNPTNVETRAAWLGFEAAHGPAGCRSPGQQLYARIKRTSEYAHQSDKLFPVRVGKPPYGNFAVHGGPGGVYPIRDVEFYIIDDGKQYRLK
;
A
#
# COMPACT_ATOMS: atom_id res chain seq x y z
N MET A 1 2.09 16.68 9.10
CA MET A 1 1.00 15.72 8.87
C MET A 1 -0.29 16.49 8.88
N SER A 2 -1.05 16.50 7.78
CA SER A 2 -2.30 17.24 7.72
C SER A 2 -3.34 16.59 8.64
N SER A 3 -4.40 17.33 9.00
CA SER A 3 -5.52 16.78 9.76
C SER A 3 -6.18 15.60 9.03
N LEU A 4 -6.23 15.65 7.70
CA LEU A 4 -6.76 14.59 6.84
C LEU A 4 -5.93 13.31 6.92
N ASP A 5 -4.60 13.43 6.91
CA ASP A 5 -3.70 12.27 7.00
C ASP A 5 -3.87 11.51 8.32
N LYS A 6 -4.12 12.25 9.42
CA LYS A 6 -4.39 11.66 10.74
C LYS A 6 -5.71 10.91 10.76
N LEU A 7 -6.74 11.49 10.15
CA LEU A 7 -8.05 10.85 10.02
C LEU A 7 -7.98 9.58 9.19
N ASN A 8 -7.28 9.61 8.04
CA ASN A 8 -7.10 8.43 7.20
C ASN A 8 -6.30 7.33 7.89
N LEU A 9 -5.28 7.70 8.66
CA LEU A 9 -4.49 6.75 9.45
C LEU A 9 -5.33 6.09 10.55
N MET A 10 -6.14 6.88 11.26
CA MET A 10 -7.05 6.39 12.29
C MET A 10 -8.10 5.45 11.70
N LEU A 11 -8.74 5.84 10.60
CA LEU A 11 -9.73 5.00 9.91
C LEU A 11 -9.13 3.68 9.44
N GLY A 12 -7.92 3.71 8.87
CA GLY A 12 -7.20 2.51 8.46
C GLY A 12 -6.88 1.57 9.64
N PHE A 13 -6.51 2.14 10.79
CA PHE A 13 -6.31 1.36 12.00
C PHE A 13 -7.61 0.73 12.50
N THR A 14 -8.72 1.48 12.53
CA THR A 14 -10.01 0.97 13.00
C THR A 14 -10.45 -0.26 12.21
N VAL A 15 -10.36 -0.21 10.87
CA VAL A 15 -10.72 -1.36 10.01
C VAL A 15 -9.81 -2.55 10.29
N TRP A 16 -8.50 -2.34 10.35
CA TRP A 16 -7.55 -3.41 10.65
C TRP A 16 -7.79 -4.01 12.05
N ALA A 17 -8.02 -3.16 13.05
CA ALA A 17 -8.21 -3.56 14.44
C ALA A 17 -9.53 -4.34 14.62
N GLU A 18 -10.60 -3.96 13.91
CA GLU A 18 -11.87 -4.68 13.88
C GLU A 18 -11.70 -6.11 13.33
N GLU A 19 -11.01 -6.27 12.19
CA GLU A 19 -10.75 -7.58 11.58
C GLU A 19 -9.96 -8.53 12.51
N HIS A 20 -9.16 -7.96 13.40
CA HIS A 20 -8.31 -8.71 14.33
C HIS A 20 -8.92 -8.85 15.73
N GLY A 21 -10.16 -8.36 15.94
CA GLY A 21 -10.90 -8.51 17.19
C GLY A 21 -10.39 -7.64 18.35
N TYR A 22 -9.74 -6.52 18.06
CA TYR A 22 -9.33 -5.56 19.09
C TYR A 22 -10.52 -4.78 19.67
N ASP A 23 -10.35 -4.31 20.91
CA ASP A 23 -11.33 -3.47 21.60
C ASP A 23 -11.19 -2.01 21.15
N LEU A 24 -12.13 -1.56 20.32
CA LEU A 24 -12.15 -0.22 19.72
C LEU A 24 -12.68 0.87 20.66
N SER A 25 -12.92 0.56 21.94
CA SER A 25 -13.34 1.55 22.93
C SER A 25 -12.32 2.68 23.02
N ALA A 26 -12.81 3.92 22.94
CA ALA A 26 -11.98 5.11 22.94
C ALA A 26 -12.44 6.13 23.99
N ASP A 27 -11.50 6.93 24.49
CA ASP A 27 -11.79 8.02 25.40
C ASP A 27 -12.43 9.22 24.67
N ALA A 28 -12.81 10.26 25.42
CA ALA A 28 -13.37 11.49 24.85
C ALA A 28 -12.43 12.22 23.87
N ASN A 29 -11.15 11.85 23.84
CA ASN A 29 -10.14 12.40 22.95
C ASN A 29 -9.84 11.46 21.76
N GLY A 30 -10.54 10.32 21.64
CA GLY A 30 -10.39 9.34 20.57
C GLY A 30 -9.20 8.39 20.74
N ASN A 31 -8.58 8.31 21.92
CA ASN A 31 -7.50 7.37 22.17
C ASN A 31 -8.06 6.00 22.61
N PRO A 32 -7.48 4.87 22.16
CA PRO A 32 -7.88 3.55 22.64
C PRO A 32 -7.74 3.45 24.17
N THR A 33 -8.81 3.04 24.86
CA THR A 33 -8.80 2.83 26.31
C THR A 33 -8.14 1.52 26.69
N ASN A 34 -8.20 0.53 25.79
CA ASN A 34 -7.57 -0.77 25.97
C ASN A 34 -6.06 -0.71 25.70
N VAL A 35 -5.26 -1.27 26.61
CA VAL A 35 -3.79 -1.23 26.54
C VAL A 35 -3.25 -1.97 25.31
N GLU A 36 -3.81 -3.13 24.97
CA GLU A 36 -3.40 -3.91 23.79
C GLU A 36 -3.71 -3.17 22.50
N THR A 37 -4.89 -2.55 22.44
CA THR A 37 -5.30 -1.75 21.28
C THR A 37 -4.44 -0.49 21.16
N ARG A 38 -4.04 0.11 22.28
CA ARG A 38 -3.11 1.24 22.30
C ARG A 38 -1.70 0.84 21.84
N ALA A 39 -1.21 -0.33 22.24
CA ALA A 39 0.07 -0.85 21.77
C ALA A 39 0.04 -1.15 20.27
N ALA A 40 -1.05 -1.76 19.78
CA ALA A 40 -1.28 -2.00 18.36
C ALA A 40 -1.37 -0.70 17.56
N TRP A 41 -2.06 0.32 18.09
CA TRP A 41 -2.11 1.66 17.49
C TRP A 41 -0.72 2.28 17.32
N LEU A 42 0.13 2.21 18.34
CA LEU A 42 1.50 2.75 18.26
C LEU A 42 2.33 2.02 17.19
N GLY A 43 2.18 0.70 17.07
CA GLY A 43 2.84 -0.08 16.00
C GLY A 43 2.30 0.28 14.62
N PHE A 44 0.99 0.43 14.49
CA PHE A 44 0.33 0.83 13.24
C PHE A 44 0.74 2.26 12.82
N GLU A 45 0.73 3.21 13.76
CA GLU A 45 1.19 4.58 13.56
C GLU A 45 2.68 4.61 13.20
N ALA A 46 3.52 3.80 13.85
CA ALA A 46 4.93 3.68 13.49
C ALA A 46 5.14 3.08 12.09
N ALA A 47 4.29 2.18 11.62
CA ALA A 47 4.40 1.55 10.30
C ALA A 47 3.82 2.41 9.16
N HIS A 48 2.79 3.20 9.47
CA HIS A 48 1.94 3.86 8.47
C HIS A 48 1.87 5.39 8.59
N GLY A 49 2.35 5.94 9.71
CA GLY A 49 2.50 7.37 9.93
C GLY A 49 3.73 7.97 9.21
N PRO A 50 4.09 9.23 9.51
CA PRO A 50 5.15 9.96 8.81
C PRO A 50 6.55 9.33 8.95
N ALA A 51 6.77 8.63 10.07
CA ALA A 51 8.01 7.90 10.36
C ALA A 51 7.97 6.44 9.86
N GLY A 52 6.82 5.98 9.37
CA GLY A 52 6.65 4.64 8.84
C GLY A 52 7.24 4.48 7.46
N CYS A 53 7.49 3.23 7.08
CA CYS A 53 8.01 2.83 5.77
C CYS A 53 7.01 3.04 4.63
N ARG A 54 6.18 4.09 4.66
CA ARG A 54 5.49 4.57 3.48
C ARG A 54 6.48 5.43 2.73
N SER A 55 6.96 4.98 1.58
CA SER A 55 7.60 5.89 0.63
C SER A 55 6.59 6.99 0.30
N PRO A 56 6.77 8.24 0.76
CA PRO A 56 5.82 9.30 0.48
C PRO A 56 6.03 9.72 -0.97
N GLY A 57 5.04 9.49 -1.83
CA GLY A 57 5.06 9.95 -3.22
C GLY A 57 4.71 8.86 -4.24
N GLN A 58 4.01 9.32 -5.29
CA GLN A 58 3.74 8.67 -6.57
C GLN A 58 3.61 7.14 -6.53
N GLN A 59 2.38 6.66 -6.30
CA GLN A 59 2.01 5.27 -6.52
C GLN A 59 2.14 4.96 -8.02
N LEU A 60 3.26 4.35 -8.40
CA LEU A 60 3.41 3.75 -9.69
C LEU A 60 2.49 2.52 -9.73
N TYR A 61 1.65 2.44 -10.74
CA TYR A 61 0.87 1.24 -11.01
C TYR A 61 1.49 0.49 -12.16
N ALA A 62 1.29 -0.82 -12.19
CA ALA A 62 1.66 -1.65 -13.31
C ALA A 62 0.48 -2.51 -13.75
N ARG A 63 0.50 -2.88 -15.04
CA ARG A 63 -0.32 -3.94 -15.62
C ARG A 63 0.60 -4.91 -16.31
N ILE A 64 0.35 -6.21 -16.14
CA ILE A 64 1.09 -7.25 -16.86
C ILE A 64 0.74 -7.15 -18.35
N LYS A 65 1.76 -7.15 -19.21
CA LYS A 65 1.56 -7.17 -20.67
C LYS A 65 0.86 -8.46 -21.06
N ARG A 66 -0.08 -8.38 -21.99
CA ARG A 66 -0.74 -9.57 -22.57
C ARG A 66 0.22 -10.55 -23.22
N THR A 67 1.38 -10.07 -23.66
CA THR A 67 2.45 -10.87 -24.26
C THR A 67 3.39 -11.50 -23.24
N SER A 68 3.25 -11.16 -21.95
CA SER A 68 4.07 -11.75 -20.90
C SER A 68 3.61 -13.17 -20.58
N GLU A 69 4.54 -14.03 -20.17
CA GLU A 69 4.23 -15.35 -19.62
C GLU A 69 3.30 -15.29 -18.38
N TYR A 70 3.31 -14.16 -17.66
CA TYR A 70 2.50 -13.95 -16.45
C TYR A 70 1.11 -13.36 -16.72
N ALA A 71 0.72 -13.15 -17.99
CA ALA A 71 -0.52 -12.47 -18.36
C ALA A 71 -1.79 -13.14 -17.80
N HIS A 72 -1.72 -14.44 -17.49
CA HIS A 72 -2.83 -15.20 -16.92
C HIS A 72 -3.12 -14.86 -15.44
N GLN A 73 -2.21 -14.18 -14.73
CA GLN A 73 -2.35 -13.91 -13.30
C GLN A 73 -3.36 -12.79 -13.01
N SER A 74 -3.39 -11.75 -13.85
CA SER A 74 -4.30 -10.61 -13.69
C SER A 74 -4.28 -9.72 -14.94
N ASP A 75 -5.43 -9.12 -15.24
CA ASP A 75 -5.60 -8.07 -16.24
C ASP A 75 -5.75 -6.66 -15.63
N LYS A 76 -5.77 -6.56 -14.28
CA LYS A 76 -5.99 -5.33 -13.53
C LYS A 76 -4.68 -4.59 -13.24
N LEU A 77 -4.80 -3.27 -13.00
CA LEU A 77 -3.71 -2.46 -12.47
C LEU A 77 -3.44 -2.84 -11.01
N PHE A 78 -2.17 -2.85 -10.63
CA PHE A 78 -1.73 -3.07 -9.25
C PHE A 78 -0.64 -2.07 -8.86
N PRO A 79 -0.60 -1.64 -7.59
CA PRO A 79 0.46 -0.76 -7.11
C PRO A 79 1.79 -1.50 -7.13
N VAL A 80 2.85 -0.79 -7.55
CA VAL A 80 4.21 -1.31 -7.63
C VAL A 80 5.24 -0.28 -7.18
N ARG A 81 6.44 -0.78 -6.90
CA ARG A 81 7.66 0.02 -6.82
C ARG A 81 8.71 -0.56 -7.75
N VAL A 82 9.56 0.31 -8.31
CA VAL A 82 10.75 -0.12 -9.05
C VAL A 82 11.94 0.00 -8.12
N GLY A 83 12.72 -1.07 -8.02
CA GLY A 83 13.88 -1.11 -7.13
C GLY A 83 14.96 -2.02 -7.67
N LYS A 84 16.03 -2.19 -6.87
CA LYS A 84 17.09 -3.14 -7.21
C LYS A 84 16.49 -4.55 -7.33
N PRO A 85 16.72 -5.27 -8.45
CA PRO A 85 16.20 -6.62 -8.59
C PRO A 85 16.84 -7.53 -7.54
N PRO A 86 16.06 -8.36 -6.83
CA PRO A 86 16.60 -9.35 -5.92
C PRO A 86 17.29 -10.48 -6.69
N TYR A 87 16.84 -10.77 -7.90
CA TYR A 87 17.42 -11.75 -8.82
C TYR A 87 17.14 -11.34 -10.28
N GLY A 88 18.10 -11.57 -11.18
CA GLY A 88 17.95 -11.31 -12.62
C GLY A 88 17.40 -9.92 -12.95
N ASN A 89 16.35 -9.87 -13.77
CA ASN A 89 15.74 -8.63 -14.26
C ASN A 89 14.43 -8.24 -13.54
N PHE A 90 14.13 -8.86 -12.39
CA PHE A 90 12.87 -8.68 -11.65
C PHE A 90 12.88 -7.41 -10.78
N ALA A 91 12.95 -6.26 -11.42
CA ALA A 91 13.07 -4.96 -10.75
C ALA A 91 11.73 -4.34 -10.33
N VAL A 92 10.59 -4.92 -10.71
CA VAL A 92 9.25 -4.42 -10.37
C VAL A 92 8.70 -5.25 -9.21
N HIS A 93 8.39 -4.60 -8.09
CA HIS A 93 7.91 -5.26 -6.88
C HIS A 93 6.45 -4.87 -6.64
N GLY A 94 5.58 -5.86 -6.43
CA GLY A 94 4.15 -5.72 -6.23
C GLY A 94 3.33 -6.65 -7.14
N GLY A 95 2.00 -6.59 -7.01
CA GLY A 95 1.07 -7.39 -7.80
C GLY A 95 0.96 -8.87 -7.37
N PRO A 96 0.16 -9.66 -8.09
CA PRO A 96 -0.21 -11.03 -7.69
C PRO A 96 0.97 -11.99 -7.52
N GLY A 97 1.97 -11.88 -8.38
CA GLY A 97 3.18 -12.71 -8.38
C GLY A 97 4.32 -12.13 -7.54
N GLY A 98 4.10 -11.00 -6.87
CA GLY A 98 5.06 -10.34 -5.98
C GLY A 98 6.20 -9.58 -6.68
N VAL A 99 6.78 -10.14 -7.75
CA VAL A 99 7.84 -9.49 -8.54
C VAL A 99 7.72 -9.80 -10.04
N TYR A 100 8.08 -8.81 -10.87
CA TYR A 100 8.05 -8.94 -12.33
C TYR A 100 9.26 -8.28 -13.00
N PRO A 101 9.66 -8.75 -14.19
CA PRO A 101 10.61 -8.04 -15.03
C PRO A 101 10.00 -6.75 -15.60
N ILE A 102 10.81 -5.70 -15.74
CA ILE A 102 10.36 -4.42 -16.34
C ILE A 102 9.77 -4.63 -17.74
N ARG A 103 10.34 -5.55 -18.54
CA ARG A 103 9.87 -5.82 -19.90
C ARG A 103 8.46 -6.40 -19.96
N ASP A 104 7.98 -7.00 -18.87
CA ASP A 104 6.74 -7.76 -18.80
C ASP A 104 5.57 -6.94 -18.29
N VAL A 105 5.80 -5.68 -17.90
CA VAL A 105 4.76 -4.79 -17.39
C VAL A 105 4.70 -3.48 -18.16
N GLU A 106 3.53 -2.84 -18.09
CA GLU A 106 3.31 -1.47 -18.53
C GLU A 106 3.04 -0.62 -17.28
N PHE A 107 3.69 0.55 -17.19
CA PHE A 107 3.55 1.43 -16.04
C PHE A 107 2.50 2.51 -16.25
N TYR A 108 1.82 2.86 -15.16
CA TYR A 108 0.77 3.84 -15.12
C TYR A 108 0.91 4.74 -13.91
N ILE A 109 0.49 5.98 -14.05
CA ILE A 109 0.18 6.90 -12.95
C ILE A 109 -1.33 7.06 -12.92
N ILE A 110 -1.91 7.03 -11.72
CA ILE A 110 -3.31 7.37 -11.50
C ILE A 110 -3.34 8.75 -10.84
N ASP A 111 -3.91 9.72 -11.53
CA ASP A 111 -4.09 11.10 -11.04
C ASP A 111 -5.53 11.53 -11.27
N ASP A 112 -6.22 11.94 -10.20
CA ASP A 112 -7.65 12.28 -10.18
C ASP A 112 -8.54 11.24 -10.90
N GLY A 113 -8.28 9.94 -10.65
CA GLY A 113 -8.99 8.82 -11.28
C GLY A 113 -8.67 8.57 -12.75
N LYS A 114 -7.84 9.42 -13.39
CA LYS A 114 -7.39 9.23 -14.77
C LYS A 114 -6.11 8.40 -14.81
N GLN A 115 -6.04 7.51 -15.80
CA GLN A 115 -4.91 6.60 -15.99
C GLN A 115 -3.98 7.14 -17.07
N TYR A 116 -2.72 7.41 -16.71
CA TYR A 116 -1.68 7.88 -17.62
C TYR A 116 -0.62 6.79 -17.78
N ARG A 117 -0.48 6.26 -19.00
CA ARG A 117 0.56 5.29 -19.30
C ARG A 117 1.91 5.99 -19.45
N LEU A 118 2.92 5.48 -18.75
CA LEU A 118 4.31 5.88 -18.94
C LEU A 118 4.91 5.11 -20.13
N LYS A 119 5.60 5.83 -21.02
CA LYS A 119 6.29 5.27 -22.19
C LYS A 119 7.79 5.19 -21.95
#